data_AF-A0A833SDU7-F1
#
_entry.id   AF-A0A833SDU7-F1
#
_cell.length_a   1.000
_cell.length_b   1.000
_cell.length_c   1.000
_cell.angle_alpha   90.00
_cell.angle_beta   90.00
_cell.angle_gamma   90.00
#
_symmetry.space_group_name_H-M   'P 1'
#
loop_
_entity.id
_entity.type
_entity.pdbx_description
1 polymer ?
#
loop_
_entity_poly.entity_id
_entity_poly.type
_entity_poly.pdbx_seq_one_letter_code
_entity_poly.pdbx_strand_id
1 'polypeptide(L)'
;MIHLGVQLNRSFLLAFVQYNSLDIVEKVIGPIAEQLGEDEAGPGSVSPEKKLSAFELYLAQCALNVCKLSIRMALKLGAICFSSYENGDEEVASSNNEEHRSPRISPIPFQLFDGLLQNPNCRQQLLNYFVANDSKQFTFFLRLMTKLLTSFHDEALVVPGDTEKTTTIARYVSDILLALFGFAGKESNDIVLVEKQMLFTHLLPAIVKHVSGESGDVAVNCLRILHAVLLDFDYDDDSGDYEFYDPFVRSILLPYLNTLFRSPMALIENTWSLSSELLFGLLSSDSSLLAEAEDLKLVPTITSLLQVPVEFQSLPSHATQLVQLLVDSPDVHSELLYQSGIARSVAAGLTFSWKRKVVDGNLLDLFLILLNLLHQQFEAMRLPGLTSTPTGFDELVNCGPLLLQFCAWSSVGQKINGESEYVPPENDPDEKSRTSIELVDLASQCLVFLSQIFGDRLNSVLFLDTKSVTSDTNESAFSSLSKCLRSNLDAIALLRVLLTLKNCLRCETKTHQVSHWLVGNGSVLSTVEALASQSAQFDDTQSEDEKQPAIGDQISKTATAIMRLCHASYSR
;
A
#
# COMPACT_ATOMS: atom_id res chain seq x y z
N MET A 1 51.75 6.26 -2.61
CA MET A 1 51.67 4.93 -1.98
C MET A 1 50.33 4.23 -2.23
N ILE A 2 49.17 4.85 -1.97
CA ILE A 2 47.85 4.25 -2.25
C ILE A 2 47.68 3.88 -3.75
N HIS A 3 48.01 4.79 -4.67
CA HIS A 3 47.94 4.53 -6.12
C HIS A 3 48.90 3.41 -6.63
N LEU A 4 50.00 3.14 -5.89
CA LEU A 4 51.02 2.13 -6.23
C LEU A 4 50.79 0.79 -5.50
N GLY A 5 50.25 0.79 -4.29
CA GLY A 5 49.96 -0.42 -3.50
C GLY A 5 48.69 -1.15 -3.95
N VAL A 6 47.74 -0.40 -4.51
CA VAL A 6 46.44 -0.90 -4.97
C VAL A 6 46.50 -1.76 -6.23
N GLN A 7 47.47 -1.53 -7.12
CA GLN A 7 47.64 -2.39 -8.28
C GLN A 7 48.22 -3.78 -7.94
N LEU A 8 48.75 -3.97 -6.72
CA LEU A 8 49.64 -5.10 -6.42
C LEU A 8 49.26 -5.96 -5.19
N ASN A 9 48.31 -5.58 -4.32
CA ASN A 9 48.03 -6.38 -3.11
C ASN A 9 46.56 -6.42 -2.65
N ARG A 10 45.95 -7.61 -2.68
CA ARG A 10 44.62 -7.91 -2.11
C ARG A 10 44.57 -7.71 -0.58
N SER A 11 45.71 -7.87 0.09
CA SER A 11 45.89 -7.63 1.54
C SER A 11 45.81 -6.16 1.92
N PHE A 12 46.34 -5.26 1.07
CA PHE A 12 46.24 -3.81 1.29
C PHE A 12 44.79 -3.32 1.16
N LEU A 13 44.01 -3.94 0.26
CA LEU A 13 42.59 -3.60 0.09
C LEU A 13 41.71 -4.08 1.24
N LEU A 14 42.00 -5.28 1.74
CA LEU A 14 41.35 -5.77 2.95
C LEU A 14 41.60 -4.81 4.12
N ALA A 15 42.84 -4.38 4.32
CA ALA A 15 43.18 -3.39 5.34
C ALA A 15 42.49 -2.04 5.08
N PHE A 16 42.45 -1.56 3.84
CA PHE A 16 41.80 -0.31 3.47
C PHE A 16 40.30 -0.29 3.84
N VAL A 17 39.59 -1.38 3.57
CA VAL A 17 38.19 -1.57 3.97
C VAL A 17 38.05 -1.73 5.49
N GLN A 18 38.91 -2.55 6.12
CA GLN A 18 38.90 -2.77 7.58
C GLN A 18 39.18 -1.52 8.41
N TYR A 19 39.89 -0.54 7.86
CA TYR A 19 40.17 0.74 8.54
C TYR A 19 39.14 1.83 8.27
N ASN A 20 38.00 1.53 7.60
CA ASN A 20 36.97 2.51 7.23
C ASN A 20 37.56 3.76 6.57
N SER A 21 38.47 3.55 5.61
CA SER A 21 39.23 4.66 5.02
C SER A 21 38.36 5.69 4.29
N LEU A 22 37.13 5.31 3.87
CA LEU A 22 36.16 6.22 3.25
C LEU A 22 35.50 7.15 4.27
N ASP A 23 35.32 6.74 5.53
CA ASP A 23 34.84 7.63 6.60
C ASP A 23 35.89 8.69 6.95
N ILE A 24 37.17 8.35 6.80
CA ILE A 24 38.27 9.31 6.94
C ILE A 24 38.21 10.34 5.80
N VAL A 25 37.92 9.90 4.58
CA VAL A 25 37.71 10.79 3.44
C VAL A 25 36.54 11.75 3.70
N GLU A 26 35.43 11.26 4.23
CA GLU A 26 34.28 12.09 4.58
C GLU A 26 34.64 13.15 5.64
N LYS A 27 35.39 12.77 6.68
CA LYS A 27 35.87 13.71 7.72
C LYS A 27 36.82 14.77 7.18
N VAL A 28 37.50 14.51 6.07
CA VAL A 28 38.41 15.45 5.41
C VAL A 28 37.67 16.37 4.44
N ILE A 29 36.71 15.83 3.66
CA ILE A 29 35.99 16.60 2.64
C ILE A 29 34.81 17.39 3.25
N GLY A 30 34.06 16.80 4.17
CA GLY A 30 32.85 17.39 4.74
C GLY A 30 32.99 18.85 5.19
N PRO A 31 34.05 19.22 5.95
CA PRO A 31 34.24 20.60 6.41
C PRO A 31 34.49 21.63 5.29
N ILE A 32 34.88 21.18 4.09
CA ILE A 32 35.25 22.04 2.95
C ILE A 32 34.36 21.82 1.73
N ALA A 33 33.34 20.96 1.82
CA ALA A 33 32.51 20.54 0.70
C ALA A 33 31.78 21.73 0.01
N GLU A 34 31.22 22.65 0.80
CA GLU A 34 30.55 23.87 0.28
C GLU A 34 31.51 24.82 -0.44
N GLN A 35 32.80 24.80 -0.09
CA GLN A 35 33.83 25.64 -0.71
C GLN A 35 34.44 24.98 -1.96
N LEU A 36 34.21 23.67 -2.14
CA LEU A 36 34.58 22.89 -3.31
C LEU A 36 33.49 22.91 -4.40
N GLY A 37 32.24 23.19 -4.03
CA GLY A 37 31.14 23.38 -4.99
C GLY A 37 31.31 24.65 -5.82
N GLU A 38 30.97 24.57 -7.11
CA GLU A 38 30.79 25.77 -7.93
C GLU A 38 29.43 26.39 -7.56
N ASP A 39 29.42 27.66 -7.13
CA ASP A 39 28.16 28.36 -6.85
C ASP A 39 27.35 28.44 -8.16
N GLU A 40 26.21 27.72 -8.24
CA GLU A 40 25.32 27.83 -9.39
C GLU A 40 24.79 29.28 -9.50
N ALA A 41 25.06 29.92 -10.65
CA ALA A 41 24.34 31.06 -11.20
C ALA A 41 24.46 32.46 -10.53
N GLY A 42 25.65 32.88 -10.11
CA GLY A 42 25.94 34.31 -9.83
C GLY A 42 27.04 34.88 -10.75
N PRO A 43 26.87 36.07 -11.37
CA PRO A 43 27.97 36.73 -12.07
C PRO A 43 28.99 37.20 -11.03
N GLY A 44 30.04 36.37 -10.83
CA GLY A 44 31.06 36.58 -9.81
C GLY A 44 31.55 35.32 -9.11
N SER A 45 31.17 34.10 -9.54
CA SER A 45 31.63 32.87 -8.89
C SER A 45 33.16 32.79 -8.86
N VAL A 46 33.68 32.61 -7.65
CA VAL A 46 35.11 32.57 -7.36
C VAL A 46 35.53 31.11 -7.36
N SER A 47 36.49 30.73 -8.21
CA SER A 47 36.96 29.33 -8.32
C SER A 47 37.38 28.76 -6.95
N PRO A 48 37.23 27.45 -6.69
CA PRO A 48 37.62 26.81 -5.42
C PRO A 48 39.08 27.11 -5.03
N GLU A 49 39.94 27.29 -6.03
CA GLU A 49 41.36 27.68 -5.91
C GLU A 49 41.59 29.03 -5.21
N LYS A 50 40.57 29.89 -5.18
CA LYS A 50 40.59 31.20 -4.52
C LYS A 50 39.87 31.20 -3.16
N LYS A 51 39.10 30.16 -2.84
CA LYS A 51 38.34 30.02 -1.57
C LYS A 51 39.10 29.20 -0.51
N LEU A 52 39.92 28.25 -0.94
CA LEU A 52 40.61 27.29 -0.07
C LEU A 52 42.13 27.55 0.02
N SER A 53 42.74 27.17 1.15
CA SER A 53 44.19 27.16 1.27
C SER A 53 44.82 26.06 0.41
N ALA A 54 46.09 26.24 0.01
CA ALA A 54 46.82 25.24 -0.78
C ALA A 54 46.89 23.86 -0.10
N PHE A 55 46.87 23.83 1.25
CA PHE A 55 46.86 22.59 2.02
C PHE A 55 45.49 21.89 1.96
N GLU A 56 44.40 22.63 2.09
CA GLU A 56 43.04 22.10 1.98
C GLU A 56 42.76 21.57 0.57
N LEU A 57 43.19 22.29 -0.47
CA LEU A 57 43.11 21.82 -1.86
C LEU A 57 43.89 20.51 -2.07
N TYR A 58 45.09 20.41 -1.49
CA TYR A 58 45.89 19.18 -1.58
C TYR A 58 45.21 17.99 -0.87
N LEU A 59 44.65 18.21 0.33
CA LEU A 59 43.92 17.19 1.06
C LEU A 59 42.64 16.76 0.34
N ALA A 60 41.86 17.71 -0.18
CA ALA A 60 40.69 17.44 -1.00
C ALA A 60 41.05 16.60 -2.22
N GLN A 61 42.10 16.98 -2.96
CA GLN A 61 42.56 16.23 -4.12
C GLN A 61 43.00 14.80 -3.76
N CYS A 62 43.68 14.62 -2.63
CA CYS A 62 44.04 13.29 -2.14
C CYS A 62 42.80 12.45 -1.83
N ALA A 63 41.83 13.03 -1.14
CA ALA A 63 40.58 12.39 -0.76
C ALA A 63 39.74 12.00 -1.99
N LEU A 64 39.61 12.90 -2.97
CA LEU A 64 38.96 12.65 -4.27
C LEU A 64 39.64 11.53 -5.06
N ASN A 65 40.98 11.49 -5.06
CA ASN A 65 41.73 10.42 -5.71
C ASN A 65 41.52 9.07 -5.04
N VAL A 66 41.35 9.05 -3.71
CA VAL A 66 41.00 7.84 -2.97
C VAL A 66 39.60 7.37 -3.38
N CYS A 67 38.60 8.26 -3.47
CA CYS A 67 37.27 7.90 -3.98
C CYS A 67 37.34 7.31 -5.40
N LYS A 68 37.99 7.99 -6.35
CA LYS A 68 38.15 7.52 -7.74
C LYS A 68 38.81 6.14 -7.81
N LEU A 69 39.80 5.89 -6.95
CA LEU A 69 40.48 4.61 -6.89
C LEU A 69 39.57 3.52 -6.34
N SER A 70 38.84 3.78 -5.26
CA SER A 70 37.84 2.87 -4.67
C SER A 70 36.76 2.49 -5.69
N ILE A 71 36.28 3.47 -6.48
CA ILE A 71 35.30 3.24 -7.55
C ILE A 71 35.86 2.26 -8.59
N ARG A 72 37.05 2.54 -9.13
CA ARG A 72 37.70 1.65 -10.12
C ARG A 72 37.92 0.25 -9.58
N MET A 73 38.20 0.11 -8.29
CA MET A 73 38.40 -1.18 -7.66
C MET A 73 37.12 -1.94 -7.39
N ALA A 74 36.06 -1.25 -7.01
CA ALA A 74 34.74 -1.84 -6.91
C ALA A 74 34.28 -2.38 -8.28
N LEU A 75 34.49 -1.59 -9.35
CA LEU A 75 34.18 -1.99 -10.73
C LEU A 75 35.05 -3.15 -11.27
N LYS A 76 36.26 -3.37 -10.73
CA LYS A 76 37.07 -4.57 -11.09
C LYS A 76 36.37 -5.89 -10.76
N LEU A 77 35.36 -5.89 -9.89
CA LEU A 77 34.47 -7.04 -9.68
C LEU A 77 33.90 -7.55 -11.02
N GLY A 78 33.53 -6.65 -11.92
CA GLY A 78 32.95 -7.05 -13.20
C GLY A 78 33.92 -7.83 -14.08
N ALA A 79 35.23 -7.53 -14.06
CA ALA A 79 36.20 -8.34 -14.79
C ALA A 79 36.18 -9.82 -14.33
N ILE A 80 35.98 -10.07 -13.03
CA ILE A 80 35.88 -11.42 -12.46
C ILE A 80 34.56 -12.08 -12.87
N CYS A 81 33.43 -11.36 -12.77
CA CYS A 81 32.09 -11.89 -13.08
C CYS A 81 31.84 -12.08 -14.59
N PHE A 82 32.46 -11.27 -15.46
CA PHE A 82 32.33 -11.39 -16.91
C PHE A 82 33.26 -12.48 -17.49
N SER A 83 34.51 -12.60 -17.02
CA SER A 83 35.47 -13.60 -17.50
C SER A 83 35.17 -15.04 -17.08
N SER A 84 34.43 -15.25 -15.99
CA SER A 84 34.11 -16.59 -15.48
C SER A 84 33.06 -17.35 -16.30
N TYR A 85 32.36 -16.68 -17.23
CA TYR A 85 31.32 -17.30 -18.05
C TYR A 85 31.75 -17.52 -19.52
N GLU A 86 32.79 -16.83 -20.01
CA GLU A 86 33.30 -17.02 -21.38
C GLU A 86 34.05 -18.35 -21.57
N ASN A 87 34.41 -19.05 -20.49
CA ASN A 87 35.04 -20.38 -20.54
C ASN A 87 34.05 -21.55 -20.34
N GLY A 88 32.74 -21.30 -20.39
CA GLY A 88 31.71 -22.28 -20.04
C GLY A 88 31.00 -23.00 -21.19
N ASP A 89 31.15 -22.56 -22.44
CA ASP A 89 30.36 -23.08 -23.58
C ASP A 89 31.13 -23.99 -24.55
N GLU A 90 32.39 -24.31 -24.28
CA GLU A 90 33.12 -25.35 -25.02
C GLU A 90 33.77 -26.32 -24.03
N GLU A 91 33.04 -27.40 -23.70
CA GLU A 91 33.52 -28.79 -23.60
C GLU A 91 32.55 -29.65 -22.78
N VAL A 92 31.45 -30.05 -23.42
CA VAL A 92 30.76 -31.29 -23.02
C VAL A 92 31.61 -32.46 -23.52
N ALA A 93 32.49 -32.99 -22.67
CA ALA A 93 32.68 -34.42 -22.49
C ALA A 93 33.79 -34.76 -21.47
N SER A 94 33.38 -35.53 -20.47
CA SER A 94 34.14 -36.58 -19.77
C SER A 94 34.73 -36.28 -18.37
N SER A 95 34.07 -36.95 -17.43
CA SER A 95 34.63 -37.64 -16.26
C SER A 95 35.07 -36.84 -15.04
N ASN A 96 34.26 -37.02 -13.99
CA ASN A 96 34.65 -37.25 -12.59
C ASN A 96 35.80 -36.40 -12.05
N ASN A 97 35.49 -35.17 -11.65
CA ASN A 97 36.06 -34.55 -10.47
C ASN A 97 35.02 -33.56 -9.89
N GLU A 98 34.59 -33.81 -8.65
CA GLU A 98 33.76 -32.90 -7.83
C GLU A 98 34.56 -31.66 -7.37
N GLU A 99 35.30 -31.01 -8.27
CA GLU A 99 36.03 -29.77 -7.99
C GLU A 99 35.95 -28.79 -9.17
N HIS A 100 34.74 -28.39 -9.53
CA HIS A 100 34.52 -27.08 -10.15
C HIS A 100 34.06 -26.12 -9.05
N ARG A 101 35.01 -25.70 -8.20
CA ARG A 101 34.79 -24.54 -7.33
C ARG A 101 34.56 -23.34 -8.23
N SER A 102 33.29 -22.90 -8.31
CA SER A 102 32.92 -21.57 -8.80
C SER A 102 33.90 -20.55 -8.20
N PRO A 103 34.46 -19.62 -8.99
CA PRO A 103 35.39 -18.63 -8.46
C PRO A 103 34.69 -17.86 -7.34
N ARG A 104 35.08 -18.11 -6.08
CA ARG A 104 34.47 -17.46 -4.91
C ARG A 104 34.61 -15.95 -5.06
N ILE A 105 33.50 -15.29 -5.38
CA ILE A 105 33.44 -13.84 -5.49
C ILE A 105 33.90 -13.25 -4.15
N SER A 106 34.79 -12.27 -4.22
CA SER A 106 35.32 -11.62 -3.01
C SER A 106 34.28 -10.65 -2.44
N PRO A 107 34.09 -10.54 -1.11
CA PRO A 107 33.14 -9.58 -0.53
C PRO A 107 33.64 -8.11 -0.58
N ILE A 108 34.97 -7.92 -0.69
CA ILE A 108 35.64 -6.61 -0.65
C ILE A 108 35.03 -5.57 -1.62
N PRO A 109 34.75 -5.87 -2.91
CA PRO A 109 34.17 -4.88 -3.81
C PRO A 109 32.77 -4.41 -3.41
N PHE A 110 31.94 -5.27 -2.82
CA PHE A 110 30.63 -4.89 -2.30
C PHE A 110 30.75 -3.96 -1.10
N GLN A 111 31.70 -4.22 -0.19
CA GLN A 111 32.00 -3.34 0.94
C GLN A 111 32.53 -1.96 0.48
N LEU A 112 33.27 -1.91 -0.62
CA LEU A 112 33.70 -0.65 -1.22
C LEU A 112 32.53 0.15 -1.80
N PHE A 113 31.59 -0.51 -2.49
CA PHE A 113 30.38 0.17 -2.97
C PHE A 113 29.53 0.69 -1.80
N ASP A 114 29.33 -0.13 -0.77
CA ASP A 114 28.60 0.26 0.43
C ASP A 114 29.23 1.49 1.10
N GLY A 115 30.55 1.47 1.36
CA GLY A 115 31.24 2.61 1.93
C GLY A 115 31.26 3.86 1.04
N LEU A 116 31.24 3.70 -0.29
CA LEU A 116 31.15 4.83 -1.22
C LEU A 116 29.76 5.47 -1.19
N LEU A 117 28.69 4.68 -1.06
CA LEU A 117 27.31 5.15 -1.11
C LEU A 117 26.78 5.67 0.25
N GLN A 118 27.28 5.13 1.37
CA GLN A 118 26.94 5.60 2.71
C GLN A 118 27.48 7.01 3.00
N ASN A 119 28.64 7.36 2.44
CA ASN A 119 29.30 8.64 2.68
C ASN A 119 28.86 9.70 1.63
N PRO A 120 28.20 10.81 2.00
CA PRO A 120 27.61 11.76 1.05
C PRO A 120 28.59 12.32 0.01
N ASN A 121 29.79 12.74 0.42
CA ASN A 121 30.76 13.30 -0.52
C ASN A 121 31.37 12.23 -1.43
N CYS A 122 31.56 11.02 -0.90
CA CYS A 122 32.03 9.88 -1.70
C CYS A 122 30.99 9.46 -2.74
N ARG A 123 29.71 9.44 -2.35
CA ARG A 123 28.59 9.16 -3.22
C ARG A 123 28.53 10.18 -4.34
N GLN A 124 28.61 11.48 -4.02
CA GLN A 124 28.61 12.53 -5.04
C GLN A 124 29.70 12.34 -6.09
N GLN A 125 30.90 11.96 -5.65
CA GLN A 125 32.00 11.66 -6.57
C GLN A 125 31.77 10.40 -7.40
N LEU A 126 31.06 9.40 -6.88
CA LEU A 126 30.62 8.23 -7.66
C LEU A 126 29.60 8.64 -8.72
N LEU A 127 28.59 9.44 -8.38
CA LEU A 127 27.58 9.94 -9.33
C LEU A 127 28.24 10.74 -10.46
N ASN A 128 29.10 11.70 -10.10
CA ASN A 128 29.88 12.49 -11.06
C ASN A 128 30.77 11.60 -11.95
N TYR A 129 31.34 10.52 -11.40
CA TYR A 129 32.15 9.59 -12.18
C TYR A 129 31.32 8.77 -13.18
N PHE A 130 30.06 8.46 -12.85
CA PHE A 130 29.13 7.73 -13.70
C PHE A 130 28.58 8.60 -14.84
N VAL A 131 28.27 9.87 -14.56
CA VAL A 131 27.79 10.82 -15.58
C VAL A 131 28.94 11.26 -16.51
N ALA A 132 30.17 11.34 -16.01
CA ALA A 132 31.33 11.73 -16.82
C ALA A 132 31.76 10.66 -17.85
N ASN A 133 32.39 11.10 -18.96
CA ASN A 133 32.99 10.28 -20.03
C ASN A 133 32.01 9.37 -20.81
N ASP A 134 31.02 9.97 -21.49
CA ASP A 134 30.03 9.26 -22.33
C ASP A 134 29.36 8.08 -21.61
N SER A 135 29.16 8.16 -20.29
CA SER A 135 28.45 7.17 -19.47
C SER A 135 28.91 5.71 -19.50
N LYS A 136 30.02 5.38 -20.18
CA LYS A 136 30.52 4.00 -20.35
C LYS A 136 30.72 3.24 -19.04
N GLN A 137 31.14 3.95 -17.99
CA GLN A 137 31.34 3.35 -16.67
C GLN A 137 30.01 3.02 -15.99
N PHE A 138 29.01 3.87 -16.19
CA PHE A 138 27.67 3.63 -15.68
C PHE A 138 26.98 2.48 -16.42
N THR A 139 27.07 2.43 -17.76
CA THR A 139 26.59 1.27 -18.54
C THR A 139 27.22 -0.02 -18.05
N PHE A 140 28.54 -0.02 -17.81
CA PHE A 140 29.26 -1.18 -17.30
C PHE A 140 28.78 -1.57 -15.89
N PHE A 141 28.58 -0.59 -15.00
CA PHE A 141 28.02 -0.81 -13.67
C PHE A 141 26.62 -1.45 -13.74
N LEU A 142 25.71 -0.92 -14.57
CA LEU A 142 24.37 -1.48 -14.75
C LEU A 142 24.42 -2.92 -15.27
N ARG A 143 25.30 -3.20 -16.24
CA ARG A 143 25.54 -4.56 -16.75
C ARG A 143 26.05 -5.49 -15.66
N LEU A 144 26.98 -5.02 -14.84
CA LEU A 144 27.51 -5.79 -13.72
C LEU A 144 26.41 -6.16 -12.72
N MET A 145 25.62 -5.17 -12.28
CA MET A 145 24.53 -5.41 -11.32
C MET A 145 23.45 -6.33 -11.89
N THR A 146 23.10 -6.16 -13.17
CA THR A 146 22.20 -7.07 -13.88
C THR A 146 22.74 -8.50 -13.91
N LYS A 147 24.03 -8.67 -14.22
CA LYS A 147 24.65 -10.01 -14.26
C LYS A 147 24.71 -10.65 -12.88
N LEU A 148 24.99 -9.89 -11.82
CA LEU A 148 24.99 -10.38 -10.45
C LEU A 148 23.59 -10.84 -10.01
N LEU A 149 22.54 -10.05 -10.31
CA LEU A 149 21.15 -10.42 -10.00
C LEU A 149 20.64 -11.61 -10.81
N THR A 150 21.11 -11.81 -12.04
CA THR A 150 20.59 -12.89 -12.89
C THR A 150 21.36 -14.19 -12.73
N SER A 151 22.69 -14.13 -12.65
CA SER A 151 23.56 -15.31 -12.73
C SER A 151 24.10 -15.81 -11.40
N PHE A 152 24.14 -14.94 -10.37
CA PHE A 152 24.85 -15.23 -9.11
C PHE A 152 24.01 -14.93 -7.85
N HIS A 153 22.69 -14.77 -7.99
CA HIS A 153 21.82 -14.24 -6.94
C HIS A 153 21.86 -15.00 -5.61
N ASP A 154 21.95 -16.33 -5.66
CA ASP A 154 21.94 -17.20 -4.47
C ASP A 154 23.33 -17.43 -3.85
N GLU A 155 24.41 -16.93 -4.47
CA GLU A 155 25.74 -17.14 -3.93
C GLU A 155 25.92 -16.42 -2.59
N ALA A 156 26.25 -17.19 -1.55
CA ALA A 156 26.52 -16.65 -0.22
C ALA A 156 27.95 -16.11 -0.13
N LEU A 157 28.08 -14.87 0.33
CA LEU A 157 29.36 -14.25 0.66
C LEU A 157 29.59 -14.29 2.16
N VAL A 158 30.77 -14.77 2.56
CA VAL A 158 31.22 -14.73 3.96
C VAL A 158 32.08 -13.50 4.15
N VAL A 159 31.61 -12.55 4.95
CA VAL A 159 32.38 -11.36 5.31
C VAL A 159 33.43 -11.73 6.37
N PRO A 160 34.73 -11.46 6.12
CA PRO A 160 35.76 -11.70 7.12
C PRO A 160 35.59 -10.73 8.30
N GLY A 161 35.21 -11.27 9.47
CA GLY A 161 35.05 -10.51 10.71
C GLY A 161 33.66 -10.62 11.36
N ASP A 162 32.66 -11.10 10.63
CA ASP A 162 31.29 -11.26 11.12
C ASP A 162 30.78 -12.68 10.78
N THR A 163 31.06 -13.64 11.65
CA THR A 163 30.86 -15.08 11.38
C THR A 163 29.40 -15.54 11.43
N GLU A 164 28.46 -14.67 11.84
CA GLU A 164 27.05 -15.04 12.05
C GLU A 164 26.12 -14.67 10.88
N LYS A 165 26.56 -13.85 9.91
CA LYS A 165 25.72 -13.38 8.80
C LYS A 165 26.30 -13.76 7.44
N THR A 166 25.90 -14.92 6.92
CA THR A 166 26.03 -15.22 5.49
C THR A 166 24.96 -14.45 4.72
N THR A 167 25.39 -13.56 3.84
CA THR A 167 24.49 -12.73 3.01
C THR A 167 24.63 -13.13 1.54
N THR A 168 23.51 -13.19 0.81
CA THR A 168 23.51 -13.50 -0.62
C THR A 168 23.93 -12.30 -1.47
N ILE A 169 24.43 -12.55 -2.67
CA ILE A 169 24.75 -11.49 -3.64
C ILE A 169 23.52 -10.66 -3.98
N ALA A 170 22.34 -11.27 -4.12
CA ALA A 170 21.10 -10.53 -4.38
C ALA A 170 20.83 -9.45 -3.34
N ARG A 171 21.06 -9.73 -2.05
CA ARG A 171 20.92 -8.75 -0.97
C ARG A 171 21.90 -7.60 -1.12
N TYR A 172 23.20 -7.89 -1.29
CA TYR A 172 24.20 -6.84 -1.48
C TYR A 172 23.91 -5.96 -2.70
N VAL A 173 23.51 -6.56 -3.82
CA VAL A 173 23.20 -5.79 -5.03
C VAL A 173 21.94 -4.94 -4.80
N SER A 174 20.92 -5.47 -4.15
CA SER A 174 19.72 -4.71 -3.81
C SER A 174 20.02 -3.53 -2.87
N ASP A 175 20.91 -3.71 -1.87
CA ASP A 175 21.31 -2.64 -0.95
C ASP A 175 22.10 -1.54 -1.70
N ILE A 176 23.05 -1.93 -2.56
CA ILE A 176 23.84 -1.00 -3.38
C ILE A 176 22.95 -0.20 -4.33
N LEU A 177 22.03 -0.86 -5.04
CA LEU A 177 21.13 -0.20 -5.98
C LEU A 177 20.14 0.71 -5.25
N LEU A 178 19.61 0.29 -4.09
CA LEU A 178 18.75 1.12 -3.27
C LEU A 178 19.48 2.35 -2.75
N ALA A 179 20.73 2.21 -2.30
CA ALA A 179 21.53 3.35 -1.87
C ALA A 179 21.96 4.26 -3.03
N LEU A 180 21.98 3.76 -4.28
CA LEU A 180 22.23 4.58 -5.46
C LEU A 180 20.98 5.37 -5.87
N PHE A 181 19.82 4.71 -5.98
CA PHE A 181 18.59 5.31 -6.50
C PHE A 181 17.71 5.97 -5.44
N GLY A 182 17.81 5.57 -4.17
CA GLY A 182 16.96 6.07 -3.08
C GLY A 182 17.20 7.53 -2.68
N PHE A 183 18.00 8.28 -3.44
CA PHE A 183 18.24 9.70 -3.25
C PHE A 183 17.73 10.47 -4.47
N ALA A 184 16.55 11.09 -4.35
CA ALA A 184 15.95 11.94 -5.38
C ALA A 184 16.55 13.37 -5.37
N GLY A 185 17.75 13.51 -5.95
CA GLY A 185 18.43 14.80 -6.15
C GLY A 185 18.80 15.01 -7.63
N LYS A 186 19.04 16.27 -8.04
CA LYS A 186 19.34 16.66 -9.43
C LYS A 186 20.38 15.76 -10.13
N GLU A 187 21.51 15.48 -9.47
CA GLU A 187 22.58 14.65 -10.04
C GLU A 187 22.25 13.14 -10.04
N SER A 188 21.35 12.69 -9.16
CA SER A 188 20.78 11.34 -9.25
C SER A 188 19.79 11.23 -10.41
N ASN A 189 19.06 12.29 -10.75
CA ASN A 189 18.15 12.28 -11.89
C ASN A 189 18.92 12.07 -13.20
N ASP A 190 20.05 12.75 -13.35
CA ASP A 190 20.93 12.59 -14.51
C ASP A 190 21.36 11.12 -14.72
N ILE A 191 21.55 10.36 -13.64
CA ILE A 191 21.96 8.95 -13.74
C ILE A 191 20.89 8.10 -14.41
N VAL A 192 19.62 8.30 -14.08
CA VAL A 192 18.52 7.57 -14.72
C VAL A 192 18.38 8.00 -16.19
N LEU A 193 18.58 9.28 -16.47
CA LEU A 193 18.38 9.85 -17.80
C LEU A 193 19.47 9.47 -18.81
N VAL A 194 20.68 9.19 -18.35
CA VAL A 194 21.84 8.99 -19.23
C VAL A 194 21.95 7.58 -19.84
N GLU A 195 21.47 6.53 -19.17
CA GLU A 195 21.51 5.13 -19.67
C GLU A 195 20.14 4.42 -19.61
N LYS A 196 19.08 5.14 -20.02
CA LYS A 196 17.68 4.65 -19.99
C LYS A 196 17.50 3.27 -20.61
N GLN A 197 18.06 3.06 -21.80
CA GLN A 197 17.93 1.78 -22.49
C GLN A 197 18.46 0.62 -21.63
N MET A 198 19.68 0.71 -21.09
CA MET A 198 20.26 -0.35 -20.26
C MET A 198 19.48 -0.54 -18.96
N LEU A 199 19.00 0.55 -18.36
CA LEU A 199 18.21 0.52 -17.13
C LEU A 199 16.88 -0.22 -17.33
N PHE A 200 16.05 0.23 -18.27
CA PHE A 200 14.69 -0.27 -18.49
C PHE A 200 14.63 -1.61 -19.23
N THR A 201 15.59 -1.91 -20.11
CA THR A 201 15.55 -3.19 -20.87
C THR A 201 16.24 -4.35 -20.17
N HIS A 202 17.12 -4.09 -19.20
CA HIS A 202 17.95 -5.13 -18.59
C HIS A 202 17.93 -5.12 -17.06
N LEU A 203 18.27 -3.99 -16.42
CA LEU A 203 18.39 -3.96 -14.96
C LEU A 203 17.02 -4.05 -14.26
N LEU A 204 16.07 -3.18 -14.59
CA LEU A 204 14.75 -3.20 -13.94
C LEU A 204 14.01 -4.53 -14.15
N PRO A 205 14.02 -5.16 -15.35
CA PRO A 205 13.47 -6.51 -15.51
C PRO A 205 14.15 -7.57 -14.64
N ALA A 206 15.46 -7.45 -14.38
CA ALA A 206 16.14 -8.34 -13.44
C ALA A 206 15.68 -8.09 -12.00
N ILE A 207 15.48 -6.82 -11.60
CA ILE A 207 14.96 -6.43 -10.28
C ILE A 207 13.54 -6.97 -10.08
N VAL A 208 12.66 -6.84 -11.07
CA VAL A 208 11.26 -7.33 -11.01
C VAL A 208 11.21 -8.82 -10.65
N LYS A 209 12.10 -9.65 -11.20
CA LYS A 209 12.16 -11.09 -10.89
C LYS A 209 12.48 -11.42 -9.43
N HIS A 210 13.10 -10.50 -8.70
CA HIS A 210 13.46 -10.69 -7.29
C HIS A 210 12.37 -10.23 -6.32
N VAL A 211 11.30 -9.60 -6.81
CA VAL A 211 10.16 -9.14 -5.97
C VAL A 211 9.37 -10.32 -5.38
N SER A 212 9.37 -11.50 -6.01
CA SER A 212 8.74 -12.72 -5.48
C SER A 212 9.75 -13.69 -4.84
N GLY A 213 10.98 -13.24 -4.57
CA GLY A 213 12.05 -14.09 -4.06
C GLY A 213 11.79 -14.61 -2.64
N GLU A 214 12.48 -15.71 -2.27
CA GLU A 214 12.35 -16.37 -0.96
C GLU A 214 12.79 -15.49 0.23
N SER A 215 13.58 -14.45 -0.04
CA SER A 215 14.07 -13.49 0.96
C SER A 215 13.26 -12.19 0.93
N GLY A 216 12.43 -11.97 1.97
CA GLY A 216 11.58 -10.79 2.08
C GLY A 216 12.34 -9.46 2.05
N ASP A 217 13.56 -9.41 2.58
CA ASP A 217 14.38 -8.19 2.59
C ASP A 217 14.78 -7.76 1.17
N VAL A 218 15.12 -8.73 0.30
CA VAL A 218 15.51 -8.46 -1.09
C VAL A 218 14.31 -7.95 -1.89
N ALA A 219 13.15 -8.60 -1.73
CA ALA A 219 11.91 -8.20 -2.39
C ALA A 219 11.51 -6.76 -2.02
N VAL A 220 11.60 -6.40 -0.74
CA VAL A 220 11.31 -5.04 -0.25
C VAL A 220 12.28 -4.02 -0.86
N ASN A 221 13.58 -4.31 -0.89
CA ASN A 221 14.56 -3.41 -1.50
C ASN A 221 14.30 -3.24 -3.01
N CYS A 222 14.00 -4.33 -3.73
CA CYS A 222 13.66 -4.29 -5.15
C CYS A 222 12.43 -3.42 -5.42
N LEU A 223 11.38 -3.53 -4.60
CA LEU A 223 10.20 -2.67 -4.71
C LEU A 223 10.50 -1.20 -4.42
N ARG A 224 11.32 -0.91 -3.41
CA ARG A 224 11.76 0.48 -3.11
C ARG A 224 12.59 1.08 -4.24
N ILE A 225 13.45 0.29 -4.89
CA ILE A 225 14.17 0.73 -6.08
C ILE A 225 13.19 1.05 -7.22
N LEU A 226 12.20 0.19 -7.47
CA LEU A 226 11.19 0.44 -8.49
C LEU A 226 10.37 1.70 -8.17
N HIS A 227 9.98 1.90 -6.91
CA HIS A 227 9.29 3.12 -6.47
C HIS A 227 10.13 4.37 -6.74
N ALA A 228 11.38 4.37 -6.28
CA ALA A 228 12.28 5.49 -6.51
C ALA A 228 12.43 5.77 -8.01
N VAL A 229 12.85 4.76 -8.79
CA VAL A 229 13.11 4.90 -10.22
C VAL A 229 11.87 5.36 -10.98
N LEU A 230 10.68 4.80 -10.71
CA LEU A 230 9.50 5.04 -11.55
C LEU A 230 8.66 6.25 -11.12
N LEU A 231 8.70 6.64 -9.84
CA LEU A 231 7.80 7.66 -9.29
C LEU A 231 8.53 8.91 -8.76
N ASP A 232 9.74 8.77 -8.24
CA ASP A 232 10.45 9.89 -7.60
C ASP A 232 11.34 10.68 -8.58
N PHE A 233 11.71 10.07 -9.71
CA PHE A 233 12.51 10.73 -10.74
C PHE A 233 11.66 11.55 -11.70
N ASP A 234 12.20 12.70 -12.07
CA ASP A 234 11.57 13.60 -13.04
C ASP A 234 11.85 13.13 -14.47
N TYR A 235 10.79 12.76 -15.18
CA TYR A 235 10.81 12.37 -16.58
C TYR A 235 10.14 13.42 -17.49
N ASP A 236 9.86 14.61 -16.96
CA ASP A 236 9.30 15.72 -17.74
C ASP A 236 10.37 16.29 -18.69
N ASP A 237 10.41 15.78 -19.92
CA ASP A 237 10.90 16.58 -21.05
C ASP A 237 10.39 16.05 -22.40
N ASP A 238 10.11 16.98 -23.31
CA ASP A 238 9.61 16.86 -24.70
C ASP A 238 10.56 16.07 -25.65
N SER A 239 11.34 15.11 -25.15
CA SER A 239 12.51 14.52 -25.83
C SER A 239 12.42 13.02 -26.19
N GLY A 240 11.27 12.37 -25.99
CA GLY A 240 11.09 10.94 -26.29
C GLY A 240 11.37 10.00 -25.11
N ASP A 241 11.37 10.56 -23.90
CA ASP A 241 11.76 9.92 -22.65
C ASP A 241 10.88 8.74 -22.21
N TYR A 242 9.71 8.61 -22.84
CA TYR A 242 8.78 7.49 -22.67
C TYR A 242 9.14 6.25 -23.52
N GLU A 243 10.12 6.31 -24.43
CA GLU A 243 10.42 5.21 -25.38
C GLU A 243 10.71 3.86 -24.68
N PHE A 244 11.39 3.88 -23.52
CA PHE A 244 11.71 2.66 -22.76
C PHE A 244 10.88 2.49 -21.48
N TYR A 245 10.44 3.60 -20.88
CA TYR A 245 9.64 3.60 -19.66
C TYR A 245 8.29 2.92 -19.91
N ASP A 246 7.56 3.35 -20.94
CA ASP A 246 6.22 2.84 -21.25
C ASP A 246 6.21 1.34 -21.56
N PRO A 247 7.08 0.83 -22.46
CA PRO A 247 7.14 -0.61 -22.71
C PRO A 247 7.50 -1.42 -21.47
N PHE A 248 8.39 -0.90 -20.61
CA PHE A 248 8.74 -1.59 -19.36
C PHE A 248 7.53 -1.69 -18.42
N VAL A 249 6.83 -0.58 -18.19
CA VAL A 249 5.65 -0.55 -17.31
C VAL A 249 4.55 -1.46 -17.86
N ARG A 250 4.15 -1.25 -19.12
CA ARG A 250 3.03 -1.95 -19.76
C ARG A 250 3.30 -3.43 -20.04
N SER A 251 4.52 -3.78 -20.47
CA SER A 251 4.82 -5.14 -20.95
C SER A 251 5.55 -6.03 -19.94
N ILE A 252 6.16 -5.46 -18.89
CA ILE A 252 6.96 -6.22 -17.91
C ILE A 252 6.39 -6.05 -16.51
N LEU A 253 6.32 -4.82 -15.99
CA LEU A 253 5.97 -4.57 -14.59
C LEU A 253 4.50 -4.90 -14.29
N LEU A 254 3.55 -4.33 -15.04
CA LEU A 254 2.13 -4.53 -14.79
C LEU A 254 1.70 -6.01 -14.94
N PRO A 255 2.13 -6.75 -16.00
CA PRO A 255 1.88 -8.19 -16.08
C PRO A 255 2.46 -8.96 -14.89
N TYR A 256 3.65 -8.58 -14.41
CA TYR A 256 4.26 -9.21 -13.26
C TYR A 256 3.47 -8.94 -11.96
N LEU A 257 3.10 -7.69 -11.69
CA LEU A 257 2.25 -7.33 -10.54
C LEU A 257 0.90 -8.08 -10.59
N ASN A 258 0.29 -8.19 -11.77
CA ASN A 258 -0.91 -9.00 -11.98
C ASN A 258 -0.70 -10.47 -11.59
N THR A 259 0.44 -11.07 -11.94
CA THR A 259 0.75 -12.45 -11.52
C THR A 259 1.02 -12.56 -10.02
N LEU A 260 1.69 -11.57 -9.44
CA LEU A 260 2.02 -11.48 -8.02
C LEU A 260 0.74 -11.51 -7.17
N PHE A 261 -0.17 -10.56 -7.43
CA PHE A 261 -1.40 -10.42 -6.66
C PHE A 261 -2.38 -11.59 -6.83
N ARG A 262 -2.33 -12.32 -7.94
CA ARG A 262 -3.12 -13.54 -8.15
C ARG A 262 -2.64 -14.74 -7.33
N SER A 263 -1.43 -14.70 -6.77
CA SER A 263 -0.86 -15.78 -5.95
C SER A 263 -0.63 -15.33 -4.49
N PRO A 264 -1.71 -15.02 -3.73
CA PRO A 264 -1.61 -14.42 -2.40
C PRO A 264 -0.92 -15.31 -1.35
N MET A 265 -0.90 -16.63 -1.54
CA MET A 265 -0.38 -17.62 -0.57
C MET A 265 1.16 -17.60 -0.39
N ALA A 266 1.89 -16.83 -1.20
CA ALA A 266 3.35 -16.77 -1.16
C ALA A 266 3.90 -15.40 -0.72
N LEU A 267 3.03 -14.43 -0.39
CA LEU A 267 3.44 -13.03 -0.24
C LEU A 267 3.53 -12.57 1.20
N ILE A 268 4.58 -11.81 1.49
CA ILE A 268 4.81 -11.13 2.75
C ILE A 268 4.05 -9.80 2.72
N GLU A 269 3.44 -9.41 3.85
CA GLU A 269 2.60 -8.19 3.98
C GLU A 269 3.31 -6.93 3.45
N ASN A 270 4.61 -6.77 3.74
CA ASN A 270 5.40 -5.63 3.25
C ASN A 270 5.49 -5.59 1.72
N THR A 271 5.72 -6.74 1.07
CA THR A 271 5.81 -6.84 -0.40
C THR A 271 4.46 -6.49 -1.02
N TRP A 272 3.36 -6.96 -0.42
CA TRP A 272 2.02 -6.64 -0.87
C TRP A 272 1.70 -5.14 -0.75
N SER A 273 2.01 -4.54 0.40
CA SER A 273 1.80 -3.11 0.66
C SER A 273 2.58 -2.25 -0.33
N LEU A 274 3.88 -2.49 -0.48
CA LEU A 274 4.75 -1.73 -1.40
C LEU A 274 4.39 -1.94 -2.87
N SER A 275 3.95 -3.14 -3.25
CA SER A 275 3.48 -3.39 -4.62
C SER A 275 2.17 -2.66 -4.91
N SER A 276 1.28 -2.56 -3.91
CA SER A 276 0.02 -1.82 -4.02
C SER A 276 0.28 -0.31 -4.09
N GLU A 277 1.20 0.19 -3.29
CA GLU A 277 1.68 1.58 -3.33
C GLU A 277 2.29 1.94 -4.68
N LEU A 278 3.18 1.09 -5.22
CA LEU A 278 3.76 1.28 -6.54
C LEU A 278 2.69 1.34 -7.64
N LEU A 279 1.73 0.40 -7.62
CA LEU A 279 0.64 0.39 -8.59
C LEU A 279 -0.24 1.64 -8.46
N PHE A 280 -0.52 2.08 -7.23
CA PHE A 280 -1.26 3.31 -6.99
C PHE A 280 -0.54 4.52 -7.57
N GLY A 281 0.75 4.68 -7.25
CA GLY A 281 1.56 5.79 -7.75
C GLY A 281 1.61 5.84 -9.28
N LEU A 282 1.73 4.68 -9.94
CA LEU A 282 1.72 4.61 -11.41
C LEU A 282 0.38 5.07 -12.00
N LEU A 283 -0.74 4.58 -11.46
CA LEU A 283 -2.08 4.91 -11.98
C LEU A 283 -2.54 6.32 -11.60
N SER A 284 -2.09 6.86 -10.47
CA SER A 284 -2.41 8.24 -10.08
C SER A 284 -1.62 9.27 -10.88
N SER A 285 -0.40 8.93 -11.30
CA SER A 285 0.47 9.84 -12.04
C SER A 285 0.25 9.78 -13.55
N ASP A 286 -0.08 8.62 -14.11
CA ASP A 286 -0.31 8.43 -15.55
C ASP A 286 -1.77 8.03 -15.84
N SER A 287 -2.56 9.02 -16.26
CA SER A 287 -3.97 8.81 -16.62
C SER A 287 -4.17 7.89 -17.83
N SER A 288 -3.17 7.74 -18.70
CA SER A 288 -3.26 6.82 -19.84
C SER A 288 -3.28 5.36 -19.38
N LEU A 289 -2.55 5.01 -18.32
CA LEU A 289 -2.60 3.67 -17.75
C LEU A 289 -3.96 3.34 -17.13
N LEU A 290 -4.63 4.34 -16.54
CA LEU A 290 -5.98 4.18 -16.00
C LEU A 290 -7.00 3.98 -17.12
N ALA A 291 -6.88 4.72 -18.23
CA ALA A 291 -7.72 4.54 -19.41
C ALA A 291 -7.52 3.15 -20.07
N GLU A 292 -6.31 2.59 -19.99
CA GLU A 292 -5.96 1.25 -20.50
C GLU A 292 -6.16 0.12 -19.46
N ALA A 293 -6.72 0.42 -18.28
CA ALA A 293 -6.77 -0.54 -17.16
C ALA A 293 -7.52 -1.84 -17.50
N GLU A 294 -8.52 -1.77 -18.37
CA GLU A 294 -9.27 -2.93 -18.84
C GLU A 294 -8.42 -3.84 -19.74
N ASP A 295 -7.72 -3.26 -20.72
CA ASP A 295 -6.85 -3.97 -21.67
C ASP A 295 -5.64 -4.61 -20.96
N LEU A 296 -5.10 -3.90 -19.97
CA LEU A 296 -4.00 -4.36 -19.12
C LEU A 296 -4.44 -5.36 -18.04
N LYS A 297 -5.74 -5.69 -17.99
CA LYS A 297 -6.35 -6.62 -17.02
C LYS A 297 -6.07 -6.24 -15.56
N LEU A 298 -5.98 -4.95 -15.28
CA LEU A 298 -5.73 -4.42 -13.94
C LEU A 298 -6.99 -4.44 -13.09
N VAL A 299 -8.17 -4.25 -13.69
CA VAL A 299 -9.45 -4.18 -12.95
C VAL A 299 -9.68 -5.42 -12.06
N PRO A 300 -9.61 -6.67 -12.56
CA PRO A 300 -9.77 -7.85 -11.71
C PRO A 300 -8.67 -8.03 -10.65
N THR A 301 -7.45 -7.56 -10.97
CA THR A 301 -6.32 -7.65 -10.04
C THR A 301 -6.53 -6.67 -8.88
N ILE A 302 -6.84 -5.41 -9.18
CA ILE A 302 -7.07 -4.36 -8.18
C ILE A 302 -8.28 -4.69 -7.31
N THR A 303 -9.39 -5.14 -7.90
CA THR A 303 -10.56 -5.55 -7.09
C THR A 303 -10.19 -6.68 -6.14
N SER A 304 -9.33 -7.62 -6.54
CA SER A 304 -8.90 -8.72 -5.66
C SER A 304 -8.01 -8.27 -4.49
N LEU A 305 -7.43 -7.05 -4.52
CA LEU A 305 -6.52 -6.59 -3.47
C LEU A 305 -7.17 -6.46 -2.09
N LEU A 306 -8.49 -6.24 -2.03
CA LEU A 306 -9.25 -6.19 -0.77
C LEU A 306 -9.51 -7.57 -0.16
N GLN A 307 -9.23 -8.65 -0.90
CA GLN A 307 -9.30 -10.02 -0.39
C GLN A 307 -7.99 -10.38 0.31
N VAL A 308 -7.71 -9.66 1.40
CA VAL A 308 -6.45 -9.75 2.14
C VAL A 308 -6.29 -11.14 2.79
N PRO A 309 -5.10 -11.77 2.72
CA PRO A 309 -4.82 -13.00 3.45
C PRO A 309 -5.05 -12.84 4.97
N VAL A 310 -5.53 -13.91 5.63
CA VAL A 310 -5.92 -13.87 7.05
C VAL A 310 -4.71 -13.59 7.96
N GLU A 311 -3.51 -13.95 7.49
CA GLU A 311 -2.23 -13.81 8.19
C GLU A 311 -1.83 -12.34 8.37
N PHE A 312 -2.24 -11.44 7.48
CA PHE A 312 -1.81 -10.04 7.48
C PHE A 312 -2.38 -9.27 8.67
N GLN A 313 -1.63 -8.28 9.16
CA GLN A 313 -2.02 -7.49 10.32
C GLN A 313 -2.99 -6.37 9.98
N SER A 314 -2.88 -5.81 8.79
CA SER A 314 -3.59 -4.60 8.36
C SER A 314 -4.08 -4.68 6.92
N LEU A 315 -5.11 -3.90 6.61
CA LEU A 315 -5.55 -3.66 5.24
C LEU A 315 -4.65 -2.57 4.65
N PRO A 316 -3.95 -2.80 3.53
CA PRO A 316 -3.09 -1.78 2.92
C PRO A 316 -3.92 -0.58 2.44
N SER A 317 -3.53 0.64 2.81
CA SER A 317 -4.22 1.87 2.41
C SER A 317 -4.34 2.03 0.90
N HIS A 318 -3.22 1.80 0.21
CA HIS A 318 -3.14 1.91 -1.25
C HIS A 318 -4.02 0.87 -1.97
N ALA A 319 -4.31 -0.28 -1.36
CA ALA A 319 -5.25 -1.24 -1.94
C ALA A 319 -6.68 -0.69 -1.97
N THR A 320 -7.11 -0.02 -0.89
CA THR A 320 -8.41 0.64 -0.85
C THR A 320 -8.46 1.84 -1.78
N GLN A 321 -7.41 2.67 -1.80
CA GLN A 321 -7.31 3.83 -2.70
C GLN A 321 -7.32 3.44 -4.18
N LEU A 322 -6.66 2.33 -4.56
CA LEU A 322 -6.71 1.79 -5.91
C LEU A 322 -8.13 1.40 -6.33
N VAL A 323 -8.88 0.75 -5.44
CA VAL A 323 -10.27 0.40 -5.72
C VAL A 323 -11.15 1.65 -5.83
N GLN A 324 -10.96 2.63 -4.95
CA GLN A 324 -11.65 3.92 -5.04
C GLN A 324 -11.35 4.62 -6.38
N LEU A 325 -10.08 4.64 -6.81
CA LEU A 325 -9.65 5.20 -8.09
C LEU A 325 -10.37 4.55 -9.27
N LEU A 326 -10.56 3.22 -9.26
CA LEU A 326 -11.31 2.53 -10.31
C LEU A 326 -12.81 2.84 -10.27
N VAL A 327 -13.40 2.99 -9.08
CA VAL A 327 -14.83 3.28 -8.91
C VAL A 327 -15.17 4.71 -9.35
N ASP A 328 -14.26 5.65 -9.10
CA ASP A 328 -14.44 7.06 -9.44
C ASP A 328 -14.06 7.39 -10.90
N SER A 329 -13.31 6.50 -11.56
CA SER A 329 -12.84 6.73 -12.93
C SER A 329 -13.99 6.62 -13.95
N PRO A 330 -14.15 7.61 -14.86
CA PRO A 330 -15.10 7.52 -15.95
C PRO A 330 -14.68 6.52 -17.04
N ASP A 331 -13.39 6.16 -17.09
CA ASP A 331 -12.82 5.30 -18.12
C ASP A 331 -13.03 3.79 -17.85
N VAL A 332 -13.46 3.44 -16.63
CA VAL A 332 -13.67 2.05 -16.20
C VAL A 332 -15.16 1.74 -16.18
N HIS A 333 -15.58 0.73 -16.94
CA HIS A 333 -16.99 0.36 -17.01
C HIS A 333 -17.44 -0.30 -15.70
N SER A 334 -18.55 0.18 -15.13
CA SER A 334 -19.13 -0.37 -13.90
C SER A 334 -19.47 -1.86 -14.02
N GLU A 335 -19.90 -2.30 -15.21
CA GLU A 335 -20.17 -3.71 -15.51
C GLU A 335 -18.93 -4.60 -15.32
N LEU A 336 -17.75 -4.12 -15.71
CA LEU A 336 -16.50 -4.85 -15.55
C LEU A 336 -16.09 -4.94 -14.08
N LEU A 337 -16.31 -3.88 -13.27
CA LEU A 337 -16.06 -3.90 -11.83
C LEU A 337 -16.89 -5.01 -11.13
N TYR A 338 -18.17 -5.13 -11.49
CA TYR A 338 -19.04 -6.16 -10.95
C TYR A 338 -18.65 -7.56 -11.40
N GLN A 339 -18.34 -7.76 -12.69
CA GLN A 339 -17.83 -9.04 -13.20
C GLN A 339 -16.50 -9.45 -12.54
N SER A 340 -15.69 -8.46 -12.18
CA SER A 340 -14.41 -8.61 -11.49
C SER A 340 -14.55 -8.87 -9.98
N GLY A 341 -15.78 -8.92 -9.46
CA GLY A 341 -16.06 -9.32 -8.08
C GLY A 341 -15.87 -8.21 -7.05
N ILE A 342 -16.04 -6.93 -7.41
CA ILE A 342 -15.92 -5.80 -6.46
C ILE A 342 -16.79 -5.99 -5.21
N ALA A 343 -18.02 -6.49 -5.37
CA ALA A 343 -18.94 -6.76 -4.26
C ALA A 343 -18.35 -7.75 -3.25
N ARG A 344 -17.77 -8.85 -3.73
CA ARG A 344 -17.09 -9.86 -2.91
C ARG A 344 -15.92 -9.26 -2.15
N SER A 345 -15.12 -8.47 -2.86
CA SER A 345 -13.89 -7.88 -2.36
C SER A 345 -14.14 -6.85 -1.27
N VAL A 346 -15.13 -5.97 -1.44
CA VAL A 346 -15.54 -5.01 -0.41
C VAL A 346 -16.06 -5.75 0.84
N ALA A 347 -16.89 -6.78 0.65
CA ALA A 347 -17.37 -7.60 1.77
C ALA A 347 -16.22 -8.31 2.51
N ALA A 348 -15.23 -8.83 1.78
CA ALA A 348 -14.04 -9.45 2.36
C ALA A 348 -13.19 -8.45 3.15
N GLY A 349 -12.93 -7.26 2.59
CA GLY A 349 -12.20 -6.18 3.27
C GLY A 349 -12.87 -5.73 4.56
N LEU A 350 -14.19 -5.51 4.55
CA LEU A 350 -14.96 -5.17 5.76
C LEU A 350 -14.90 -6.28 6.82
N THR A 351 -15.00 -7.53 6.40
CA THR A 351 -14.89 -8.70 7.30
C THR A 351 -13.50 -8.76 7.94
N PHE A 352 -12.45 -8.52 7.15
CA PHE A 352 -11.07 -8.50 7.61
C PHE A 352 -10.85 -7.40 8.66
N SER A 353 -11.23 -6.16 8.35
CA SER A 353 -11.07 -5.02 9.28
C SER A 353 -11.87 -5.22 10.58
N TRP A 354 -13.10 -5.75 10.49
CA TRP A 354 -13.91 -6.08 11.66
C TRP A 354 -13.23 -7.11 12.57
N LYS A 355 -12.71 -8.21 12.00
CA LYS A 355 -12.02 -9.27 12.77
C LYS A 355 -10.82 -8.73 13.55
N ARG A 356 -10.08 -7.79 12.96
CA ARG A 356 -8.89 -7.16 13.58
C ARG A 356 -9.25 -6.01 14.53
N LYS A 357 -10.51 -5.57 14.55
CA LYS A 357 -11.02 -4.42 15.32
C LYS A 357 -10.22 -3.13 15.09
N VAL A 358 -9.73 -2.94 13.87
CA VAL A 358 -8.97 -1.75 13.49
C VAL A 358 -9.96 -0.69 13.02
N VAL A 359 -9.88 0.49 13.62
CA VAL A 359 -10.66 1.68 13.25
C VAL A 359 -9.66 2.69 12.71
N ASP A 360 -9.52 2.74 11.39
CA ASP A 360 -8.58 3.58 10.66
C ASP A 360 -9.24 4.22 9.43
N GLY A 361 -8.49 5.07 8.72
CA GLY A 361 -8.96 5.72 7.49
C GLY A 361 -9.30 4.72 6.38
N ASN A 362 -8.60 3.58 6.31
CA ASN A 362 -8.83 2.56 5.28
C ASN A 362 -10.21 1.92 5.43
N LEU A 363 -10.68 1.74 6.68
CA LEU A 363 -12.04 1.30 6.95
C LEU A 363 -13.07 2.34 6.50
N LEU A 364 -12.86 3.63 6.78
CA LEU A 364 -13.73 4.70 6.29
C LEU A 364 -13.83 4.68 4.76
N ASP A 365 -12.70 4.58 4.07
CA ASP A 365 -12.65 4.52 2.61
C ASP A 365 -13.42 3.30 2.07
N LEU A 366 -13.32 2.14 2.71
CA LEU A 366 -14.13 0.96 2.35
C LEU A 366 -15.63 1.20 2.50
N PHE A 367 -16.06 1.93 3.54
CA PHE A 367 -17.45 2.29 3.73
C PHE A 367 -17.93 3.29 2.67
N LEU A 368 -17.08 4.22 2.25
CA LEU A 368 -17.38 5.16 1.16
C LEU A 368 -17.53 4.41 -0.17
N ILE A 369 -16.63 3.47 -0.48
CA ILE A 369 -16.76 2.59 -1.65
C ILE A 369 -18.10 1.85 -1.60
N LEU A 370 -18.42 1.20 -0.47
CA LEU A 370 -19.67 0.48 -0.30
C LEU A 370 -20.89 1.39 -0.50
N LEU A 371 -20.87 2.58 0.11
CA LEU A 371 -21.96 3.54 0.02
C LEU A 371 -22.18 3.99 -1.43
N ASN A 372 -21.10 4.30 -2.16
CA ASN A 372 -21.15 4.70 -3.57
C ASN A 372 -21.76 3.59 -4.43
N LEU A 373 -21.32 2.34 -4.27
CA LEU A 373 -21.86 1.20 -5.02
C LEU A 373 -23.36 0.99 -4.74
N LEU A 374 -23.77 1.08 -3.48
CA LEU A 374 -25.17 0.95 -3.08
C LEU A 374 -26.03 2.11 -3.60
N HIS A 375 -25.54 3.35 -3.51
CA HIS A 375 -26.24 4.52 -3.97
C HIS A 375 -26.44 4.50 -5.49
N GLN A 376 -25.38 4.20 -6.25
CA GLN A 376 -25.47 4.05 -7.71
C GLN A 376 -26.52 3.01 -8.12
N GLN A 377 -26.51 1.84 -7.47
CA GLN A 377 -27.49 0.79 -7.76
C GLN A 377 -28.91 1.21 -7.37
N PHE A 378 -29.07 1.90 -6.24
CA PHE A 378 -30.36 2.41 -5.80
C PHE A 378 -30.95 3.39 -6.81
N GLU A 379 -30.15 4.35 -7.30
CA GLU A 379 -30.60 5.30 -8.33
C GLU A 379 -30.91 4.60 -9.65
N ALA A 380 -30.10 3.60 -10.05
CA ALA A 380 -30.35 2.81 -11.25
C ALA A 380 -31.71 2.09 -11.20
N MET A 381 -32.11 1.54 -10.05
CA MET A 381 -33.41 0.88 -9.87
C MET A 381 -34.60 1.85 -9.93
N ARG A 382 -34.39 3.15 -9.74
CA ARG A 382 -35.45 4.17 -9.84
C ARG A 382 -35.73 4.60 -11.27
N LEU A 383 -34.80 4.33 -12.19
CA LEU A 383 -34.96 4.65 -13.60
C LEU A 383 -35.91 3.62 -14.27
N PRO A 384 -36.92 4.09 -15.03
CA PRO A 384 -37.85 3.20 -15.70
C PRO A 384 -37.14 2.38 -16.78
N GLY A 385 -37.09 1.06 -16.64
CA GLY A 385 -36.56 0.13 -17.64
C GLY A 385 -35.31 -0.66 -17.23
N LEU A 386 -34.61 -0.29 -16.15
CA LEU A 386 -33.53 -1.08 -15.55
C LEU A 386 -34.01 -1.75 -14.27
N THR A 387 -34.21 -3.06 -14.29
CA THR A 387 -34.61 -3.84 -13.10
C THR A 387 -33.62 -4.93 -12.72
N SER A 388 -32.60 -5.18 -13.54
CA SER A 388 -31.59 -6.20 -13.26
C SER A 388 -30.47 -5.63 -12.39
N THR A 389 -30.19 -6.28 -11.26
CA THR A 389 -28.95 -6.06 -10.52
C THR A 389 -27.76 -6.60 -11.31
N PRO A 390 -26.60 -5.93 -11.29
CA PRO A 390 -25.37 -6.44 -11.87
C PRO A 390 -25.00 -7.82 -11.32
N THR A 391 -24.33 -8.62 -12.14
CA THR A 391 -23.84 -9.96 -11.74
C THR A 391 -22.95 -9.87 -10.51
N GLY A 392 -23.21 -10.67 -9.47
CA GLY A 392 -22.42 -10.70 -8.24
C GLY A 392 -22.66 -9.54 -7.27
N PHE A 393 -23.45 -8.51 -7.64
CA PHE A 393 -23.82 -7.41 -6.75
C PHE A 393 -24.50 -7.91 -5.47
N ASP A 394 -25.19 -9.03 -5.59
CA ASP A 394 -25.97 -9.62 -4.52
C ASP A 394 -25.15 -10.19 -3.37
N GLU A 395 -23.84 -10.34 -3.53
CA GLU A 395 -22.94 -10.69 -2.43
C GLU A 395 -22.87 -9.60 -1.35
N LEU A 396 -23.17 -8.33 -1.68
CA LEU A 396 -23.19 -7.22 -0.73
C LEU A 396 -24.26 -7.38 0.36
N VAL A 397 -25.29 -8.21 0.14
CA VAL A 397 -26.29 -8.50 1.17
C VAL A 397 -25.66 -9.12 2.42
N ASN A 398 -24.53 -9.82 2.26
CA ASN A 398 -23.78 -10.44 3.34
C ASN A 398 -23.07 -9.42 4.24
N CYS A 399 -22.94 -8.17 3.82
CA CYS A 399 -22.42 -7.09 4.66
C CYS A 399 -23.42 -6.68 5.76
N GLY A 400 -24.72 -6.99 5.62
CA GLY A 400 -25.78 -6.56 6.53
C GLY A 400 -25.47 -6.78 8.03
N PRO A 401 -25.09 -8.00 8.47
CA PRO A 401 -24.70 -8.27 9.85
C PRO A 401 -23.51 -7.43 10.34
N LEU A 402 -22.49 -7.25 9.49
CA LEU A 402 -21.31 -6.44 9.81
C LEU A 402 -21.68 -4.96 9.95
N LEU A 403 -22.48 -4.42 9.04
CA LEU A 403 -22.96 -3.03 9.12
C LEU A 403 -23.75 -2.79 10.41
N LEU A 404 -24.59 -3.75 10.81
CA LEU A 404 -25.33 -3.68 12.06
C LEU A 404 -24.43 -3.76 13.29
N GLN A 405 -23.36 -4.55 13.22
CA GLN A 405 -22.30 -4.60 14.23
C GLN A 405 -21.56 -3.26 14.34
N PHE A 406 -21.22 -2.63 13.22
CA PHE A 406 -20.61 -1.29 13.20
C PHE A 406 -21.57 -0.21 13.73
N CYS A 407 -22.86 -0.27 13.39
CA CYS A 407 -23.87 0.62 13.98
C CYS A 407 -24.04 0.44 15.49
N ALA A 408 -23.68 -0.72 16.03
CA ALA A 408 -23.73 -1.05 17.45
C ALA A 408 -22.40 -0.76 18.17
N TRP A 409 -21.37 -0.33 17.43
CA TRP A 409 -20.07 -0.02 17.97
C TRP A 409 -20.18 1.24 18.81
N SER A 410 -20.40 1.08 20.12
CA SER A 410 -20.36 2.20 21.04
C SER A 410 -18.93 2.73 21.10
N SER A 411 -18.73 4.03 20.88
CA SER A 411 -17.52 4.73 21.30
C SER A 411 -17.43 4.63 22.83
N VAL A 412 -16.79 3.56 23.32
CA VAL A 412 -16.53 3.37 24.74
C VAL A 412 -15.61 4.51 25.19
N GLY A 413 -16.17 5.59 25.72
CA GLY A 413 -15.39 6.72 26.22
C GLY A 413 -16.11 8.02 26.58
N GLN A 414 -17.32 8.32 26.10
CA GLN A 414 -17.99 9.57 26.48
C GLN A 414 -19.01 9.34 27.60
N LYS A 415 -18.63 9.82 28.80
CA LYS A 415 -19.38 9.81 30.04
C LYS A 415 -20.83 10.27 29.84
N ILE A 416 -21.77 9.35 30.00
CA ILE A 416 -23.12 9.69 30.45
C ILE A 416 -23.04 9.76 31.97
N ASN A 417 -22.76 10.96 32.46
CA ASN A 417 -23.28 11.53 33.71
C ASN A 417 -22.64 12.92 33.86
N GLY A 418 -23.49 13.95 33.87
CA GLY A 418 -23.08 15.31 34.18
C GLY A 418 -22.35 15.37 35.53
N GLU A 419 -21.48 16.38 35.65
CA GLU A 419 -20.64 16.69 36.81
C GLU A 419 -19.33 15.90 36.94
N SER A 420 -18.33 16.31 36.17
CA SER A 420 -16.95 16.44 36.66
C SER A 420 -16.16 17.23 35.63
N GLU A 421 -15.70 18.44 36.01
CA GLU A 421 -14.60 19.12 35.32
C GLU A 421 -13.46 18.11 35.13
N TYR A 422 -13.09 17.87 33.88
CA TYR A 422 -11.90 17.11 33.53
C TYR A 422 -11.15 17.92 32.49
N VAL A 423 -9.99 18.41 32.88
CA VAL A 423 -9.00 19.02 31.99
C VAL A 423 -8.38 17.89 31.18
N PRO A 424 -8.50 17.86 29.84
CA PRO A 424 -7.95 16.79 29.03
C PRO A 424 -6.41 16.88 28.98
N PRO A 425 -5.68 15.75 29.01
CA PRO A 425 -4.25 15.74 28.70
C PRO A 425 -4.03 15.89 27.18
N GLU A 426 -2.96 16.59 26.79
CA GLU A 426 -2.61 17.07 25.44
C GLU A 426 -2.24 15.99 24.39
N ASN A 427 -2.95 14.87 24.31
CA ASN A 427 -2.81 13.93 23.19
C ASN A 427 -4.20 13.62 22.61
N ASP A 428 -4.49 14.14 21.42
CA ASP A 428 -5.80 14.24 20.74
C ASP A 428 -6.68 12.96 20.88
N PRO A 429 -7.62 12.92 21.84
CA PRO A 429 -8.63 11.87 21.94
C PRO A 429 -9.76 12.08 20.92
N ASP A 430 -9.80 13.25 20.28
CA ASP A 430 -10.92 13.71 19.46
C ASP A 430 -10.98 13.04 18.08
N GLU A 431 -9.84 12.74 17.44
CA GLU A 431 -9.84 12.13 16.09
C GLU A 431 -10.46 10.74 16.07
N LYS A 432 -10.05 9.83 16.98
CA LYS A 432 -10.62 8.47 17.04
C LYS A 432 -12.11 8.47 17.35
N SER A 433 -12.55 9.42 18.19
CA SER A 433 -13.97 9.57 18.51
C SER A 433 -14.77 10.04 17.29
N ARG A 434 -14.22 10.98 16.51
CA ARG A 434 -14.81 11.50 15.27
C ARG A 434 -14.88 10.44 14.18
N THR A 435 -13.80 9.70 13.94
CA THR A 435 -13.75 8.56 13.01
C THR A 435 -14.81 7.52 13.36
N SER A 436 -15.00 7.22 14.65
CA SER A 436 -16.02 6.27 15.10
C SER A 436 -17.45 6.76 14.83
N ILE A 437 -17.74 8.06 15.03
CA ILE A 437 -19.06 8.64 14.74
C ILE A 437 -19.34 8.58 13.23
N GLU A 438 -18.36 8.95 12.41
CA GLU A 438 -18.46 8.92 10.95
C GLU A 438 -18.68 7.49 10.42
N LEU A 439 -17.99 6.50 10.99
CA LEU A 439 -18.22 5.09 10.65
C LEU A 439 -19.64 4.61 10.99
N VAL A 440 -20.16 5.00 12.16
CA VAL A 440 -21.54 4.66 12.55
C VAL A 440 -22.55 5.31 11.59
N ASP A 441 -22.30 6.56 11.20
CA ASP A 441 -23.11 7.28 10.22
C ASP A 441 -23.10 6.55 8.86
N LEU A 442 -21.93 6.30 8.29
CA LEU A 442 -21.76 5.59 7.01
C LEU A 442 -22.36 4.17 7.04
N ALA A 443 -22.12 3.42 8.10
CA ALA A 443 -22.69 2.07 8.28
C ALA A 443 -24.22 2.11 8.29
N SER A 444 -24.80 3.08 9.00
CA SER A 444 -26.26 3.24 9.08
C SER A 444 -26.88 3.64 7.73
N GLN A 445 -26.18 4.46 6.93
CA GLN A 445 -26.59 4.81 5.57
C GLN A 445 -26.56 3.59 4.64
N CYS A 446 -25.45 2.84 4.64
CA CYS A 446 -25.29 1.61 3.85
C CYS A 446 -26.40 0.59 4.18
N LEU A 447 -26.71 0.43 5.47
CA LEU A 447 -27.74 -0.51 5.93
C LEU A 447 -29.14 -0.14 5.40
N VAL A 448 -29.47 1.16 5.35
CA VAL A 448 -30.73 1.63 4.77
C VAL A 448 -30.80 1.31 3.29
N PHE A 449 -29.75 1.60 2.52
CA PHE A 449 -29.72 1.29 1.09
C PHE A 449 -29.83 -0.22 0.84
N LEU A 450 -29.12 -1.06 1.60
CA LEU A 450 -29.26 -2.52 1.51
C LEU A 450 -30.72 -2.97 1.73
N SER A 451 -31.42 -2.39 2.72
CA SER A 451 -32.83 -2.74 2.99
C SER A 451 -33.77 -2.37 1.84
N GLN A 452 -33.46 -1.28 1.12
CA GLN A 452 -34.25 -0.82 -0.02
C GLN A 452 -33.96 -1.63 -1.28
N ILE A 453 -32.72 -2.07 -1.47
CA ILE A 453 -32.28 -2.82 -2.65
C ILE A 453 -32.62 -4.31 -2.54
N PHE A 454 -32.32 -4.95 -1.40
CA PHE A 454 -32.39 -6.41 -1.26
C PHE A 454 -33.62 -6.92 -0.53
N GLY A 455 -34.34 -6.06 0.22
CA GLY A 455 -35.59 -6.40 0.90
C GLY A 455 -35.57 -7.75 1.62
N ASP A 456 -36.33 -8.73 1.11
CA ASP A 456 -36.44 -10.09 1.66
C ASP A 456 -35.13 -10.86 1.75
N ARG A 457 -34.19 -10.64 0.83
CA ARG A 457 -32.88 -11.32 0.91
C ARG A 457 -32.10 -10.87 2.14
N LEU A 458 -32.19 -9.59 2.50
CA LEU A 458 -31.58 -9.08 3.72
C LEU A 458 -32.21 -9.70 4.97
N ASN A 459 -33.51 -9.98 4.95
CA ASN A 459 -34.20 -10.68 6.05
C ASN A 459 -33.56 -12.04 6.34
N SER A 460 -33.17 -12.77 5.29
CA SER A 460 -32.55 -14.09 5.45
C SER A 460 -31.18 -14.05 6.14
N VAL A 461 -30.38 -13.04 5.82
CA VAL A 461 -29.03 -12.89 6.38
C VAL A 461 -29.08 -12.32 7.80
N LEU A 462 -29.95 -11.34 8.06
CA LEU A 462 -30.05 -10.70 9.37
C LEU A 462 -30.81 -11.54 10.40
N PHE A 463 -31.86 -12.25 9.99
CA PHE A 463 -32.83 -12.84 10.93
C PHE A 463 -33.02 -14.36 10.83
N LEU A 464 -32.59 -15.03 9.74
CA LEU A 464 -32.80 -16.48 9.58
C LEU A 464 -31.57 -17.33 9.89
N ASP A 465 -30.36 -16.86 9.59
CA ASP A 465 -29.19 -17.76 9.45
C ASP A 465 -28.09 -17.59 10.51
N THR A 466 -28.45 -17.54 11.80
CA THR A 466 -27.45 -17.38 12.88
C THR A 466 -26.78 -18.67 13.36
N LYS A 467 -26.58 -19.65 12.46
CA LYS A 467 -25.71 -20.81 12.74
C LYS A 467 -24.49 -20.93 11.84
N SER A 468 -24.38 -20.17 10.75
CA SER A 468 -23.36 -20.42 9.72
C SER A 468 -22.30 -19.33 9.54
N VAL A 469 -22.48 -18.10 10.06
CA VAL A 469 -21.55 -16.98 9.75
C VAL A 469 -20.68 -16.49 10.93
N THR A 470 -20.93 -16.93 12.16
CA THR A 470 -20.14 -16.48 13.32
C THR A 470 -19.68 -17.65 14.20
N SER A 471 -18.66 -18.40 13.76
CA SER A 471 -17.92 -19.27 14.69
C SER A 471 -16.84 -18.52 15.48
N ASP A 472 -16.44 -17.32 15.03
CA ASP A 472 -15.20 -16.69 15.54
C ASP A 472 -15.41 -15.30 16.18
N THR A 473 -16.65 -14.78 16.25
CA THR A 473 -16.94 -13.49 16.90
C THR A 473 -17.97 -13.66 18.01
N ASN A 474 -17.59 -13.31 19.24
CA ASN A 474 -18.44 -13.41 20.44
C ASN A 474 -19.72 -12.54 20.40
N GLU A 475 -19.89 -11.68 19.39
CA GLU A 475 -21.08 -10.81 19.24
C GLU A 475 -21.91 -11.20 18.01
N SER A 476 -23.13 -11.68 18.26
CA SER A 476 -24.10 -11.99 17.20
C SER A 476 -24.78 -10.71 16.69
N ALA A 477 -25.22 -10.70 15.42
CA ALA A 477 -25.97 -9.58 14.83
C ALA A 477 -27.20 -9.16 15.67
N PHE A 478 -27.83 -10.12 16.36
CA PHE A 478 -28.94 -9.85 17.28
C PHE A 478 -28.53 -9.04 18.50
N SER A 479 -27.38 -9.37 19.09
CA SER A 479 -26.82 -8.60 20.19
C SER A 479 -26.54 -7.16 19.74
N SER A 480 -26.02 -6.98 18.53
CA SER A 480 -25.76 -5.67 17.92
C SER A 480 -27.04 -4.85 17.70
N LEU A 481 -28.11 -5.44 17.13
CA LEU A 481 -29.39 -4.74 16.99
C LEU A 481 -29.95 -4.29 18.35
N SER A 482 -29.89 -5.16 19.35
CA SER A 482 -30.37 -4.83 20.70
C SER A 482 -29.55 -3.71 21.34
N LYS A 483 -28.23 -3.69 21.10
CA LYS A 483 -27.34 -2.60 21.51
C LYS A 483 -27.70 -1.31 20.78
N CYS A 484 -27.79 -1.29 19.44
CA CYS A 484 -28.19 -0.10 18.67
C CYS A 484 -29.47 0.54 19.22
N LEU A 485 -30.49 -0.26 19.50
CA LEU A 485 -31.79 0.24 19.96
C LEU A 485 -31.77 0.72 21.43
N ARG A 486 -30.85 0.21 22.26
CA ARG A 486 -30.77 0.55 23.69
C ARG A 486 -29.73 1.60 24.03
N SER A 487 -28.64 1.66 23.27
CA SER A 487 -27.41 2.36 23.66
C SER A 487 -26.88 3.35 22.61
N ASN A 488 -27.50 3.52 21.44
CA ASN A 488 -27.04 4.56 20.51
C ASN A 488 -27.46 5.95 20.98
N LEU A 489 -26.44 6.80 21.16
CA LEU A 489 -26.55 8.22 21.45
C LEU A 489 -26.80 9.06 20.18
N ASP A 490 -26.58 8.49 18.99
CA ASP A 490 -26.87 9.15 17.71
C ASP A 490 -28.29 8.84 17.23
N ALA A 491 -29.16 9.86 17.33
CA ALA A 491 -30.56 9.78 16.93
C ALA A 491 -30.74 9.53 15.41
N ILE A 492 -29.80 9.98 14.56
CA ILE A 492 -29.86 9.79 13.11
C ILE A 492 -29.55 8.33 12.76
N ALA A 493 -28.46 7.79 13.31
CA ALA A 493 -28.12 6.38 13.13
C ALA A 493 -29.23 5.46 13.66
N LEU A 494 -29.80 5.77 14.83
CA LEU A 494 -30.94 5.05 15.39
C LEU A 494 -32.16 5.09 14.45
N LEU A 495 -32.52 6.26 13.93
CA LEU A 495 -33.61 6.40 12.98
C LEU A 495 -33.40 5.54 11.73
N ARG A 496 -32.18 5.50 11.18
CA ARG A 496 -31.83 4.69 10.01
C ARG A 496 -31.88 3.19 10.29
N VAL A 497 -31.47 2.74 11.48
CA VAL A 497 -31.65 1.35 11.92
C VAL A 497 -33.14 1.00 12.03
N LEU A 498 -33.98 1.89 12.57
CA LEU A 498 -35.43 1.69 12.62
C LEU A 498 -36.06 1.69 11.22
N LEU A 499 -35.60 2.54 10.30
CA LEU A 499 -36.05 2.56 8.91
C LEU A 499 -35.71 1.24 8.20
N THR A 500 -34.51 0.71 8.44
CA THR A 500 -34.08 -0.61 7.96
C THR A 500 -35.04 -1.68 8.47
N LEU A 501 -35.29 -1.74 9.78
CA LEU A 501 -36.20 -2.72 10.39
C LEU A 501 -37.63 -2.61 9.82
N LYS A 502 -38.13 -1.39 9.62
CA LYS A 502 -39.43 -1.13 8.98
C LYS A 502 -39.47 -1.66 7.54
N ASN A 503 -38.42 -1.45 6.76
CA ASN A 503 -38.35 -1.92 5.37
C ASN A 503 -38.31 -3.46 5.32
N CYS A 504 -37.50 -4.09 6.18
CA CYS A 504 -37.46 -5.54 6.35
C CYS A 504 -38.85 -6.14 6.61
N LEU A 505 -39.63 -5.53 7.52
CA LEU A 505 -41.01 -5.93 7.81
C LEU A 505 -41.98 -5.71 6.65
N ARG A 506 -41.79 -4.67 5.85
CA ARG A 506 -42.65 -4.40 4.67
C ARG A 506 -42.42 -5.40 3.55
N CYS A 507 -41.18 -5.85 3.38
CA CYS A 507 -40.83 -6.81 2.36
C CYS A 507 -41.29 -8.23 2.70
N GLU A 508 -41.57 -8.55 3.97
CA GLU A 508 -41.95 -9.88 4.44
C GLU A 508 -43.05 -10.55 3.58
N THR A 509 -42.66 -11.53 2.75
CA THR A 509 -43.53 -12.02 1.67
C THR A 509 -44.48 -13.16 2.04
N LYS A 510 -44.32 -13.91 3.15
CA LYS A 510 -45.30 -14.92 3.63
C LYS A 510 -45.02 -15.65 4.94
N THR A 511 -43.77 -15.77 5.38
CA THR A 511 -43.38 -16.67 6.48
C THR A 511 -43.37 -16.02 7.87
N HIS A 512 -43.81 -14.76 7.99
CA HIS A 512 -43.87 -13.98 9.25
C HIS A 512 -42.59 -14.08 10.10
N GLN A 513 -41.43 -14.21 9.45
CA GLN A 513 -40.17 -14.52 10.11
C GLN A 513 -39.64 -13.36 10.95
N VAL A 514 -39.68 -12.15 10.41
CA VAL A 514 -39.16 -10.95 11.08
C VAL A 514 -40.13 -10.53 12.18
N SER A 515 -41.43 -10.61 11.91
CA SER A 515 -42.48 -10.34 12.88
C SER A 515 -42.48 -11.33 14.05
N HIS A 516 -42.40 -12.64 13.77
CA HIS A 516 -42.22 -13.66 14.83
C HIS A 516 -40.91 -13.49 15.59
N TRP A 517 -39.81 -13.15 14.90
CA TRP A 517 -38.52 -12.92 15.54
C TRP A 517 -38.58 -11.75 16.52
N LEU A 518 -39.21 -10.62 16.15
CA LEU A 518 -39.36 -9.45 17.04
C LEU A 518 -40.09 -9.81 18.33
N VAL A 519 -41.14 -10.62 18.25
CA VAL A 519 -41.88 -11.08 19.44
C VAL A 519 -41.11 -12.11 20.25
N GLY A 520 -40.40 -13.03 19.59
CA GLY A 520 -39.49 -13.95 20.26
C GLY A 520 -38.37 -13.23 21.01
N ASN A 521 -37.96 -12.05 20.51
CA ASN A 521 -37.00 -11.15 21.14
C ASN A 521 -37.71 -10.00 21.84
N GLY A 522 -38.60 -10.32 22.80
CA GLY A 522 -39.47 -9.33 23.46
C GLY A 522 -38.75 -8.12 24.07
N SER A 523 -37.46 -8.25 24.34
CA SER A 523 -36.60 -7.18 24.85
C SER A 523 -36.20 -6.11 23.80
N VAL A 524 -36.29 -6.44 22.50
CA VAL A 524 -36.16 -5.51 21.37
C VAL A 524 -37.51 -4.86 21.08
N LEU A 525 -38.59 -5.67 21.07
CA LEU A 525 -39.95 -5.18 20.89
C LEU A 525 -40.32 -4.14 21.95
N SER A 526 -40.03 -4.41 23.22
CA SER A 526 -40.29 -3.47 24.32
C SER A 526 -39.56 -2.13 24.13
N THR A 527 -38.36 -2.14 23.55
CA THR A 527 -37.60 -0.92 23.26
C THR A 527 -38.24 -0.14 22.11
N VAL A 528 -38.71 -0.82 21.05
CA VAL A 528 -39.45 -0.18 19.96
C VAL A 528 -40.78 0.41 20.46
N GLU A 529 -41.49 -0.31 21.33
CA GLU A 529 -42.72 0.18 21.98
C GLU A 529 -42.46 1.44 22.82
N ALA A 530 -41.38 1.44 23.62
CA ALA A 530 -40.97 2.60 24.39
C ALA A 530 -40.68 3.81 23.48
N LEU A 531 -39.93 3.62 22.40
CA LEU A 531 -39.63 4.68 21.41
C LEU A 531 -40.89 5.20 20.70
N ALA A 532 -41.87 4.34 20.43
CA ALA A 532 -43.14 4.77 19.86
C ALA A 532 -43.95 5.64 20.84
N SER A 533 -43.86 5.36 22.14
CA SER A 533 -44.56 6.11 23.21
C SER A 533 -43.88 7.43 23.61
N GLN A 534 -42.60 7.61 23.28
CA GLN A 534 -41.82 8.82 23.58
C GLN A 534 -41.94 9.85 22.45
N SER A 535 -42.87 10.79 22.58
CA SER A 535 -43.03 11.90 21.63
C SER A 535 -42.40 13.22 22.08
N ALA A 536 -41.76 13.29 23.26
CA ALA A 536 -41.46 14.56 23.93
C ALA A 536 -40.08 14.66 24.61
N GLN A 537 -39.15 13.72 24.40
CA GLN A 537 -37.87 13.66 25.15
C GLN A 537 -36.61 13.91 24.32
N PHE A 538 -36.72 14.18 23.01
CA PHE A 538 -35.55 14.41 22.13
C PHE A 538 -35.37 15.88 21.69
N ASP A 539 -36.18 16.82 22.21
CA ASP A 539 -36.31 18.19 21.70
C ASP A 539 -35.77 19.30 22.62
N ASP A 540 -34.97 19.00 23.65
CA ASP A 540 -34.52 20.04 24.60
C ASP A 540 -33.35 20.91 24.13
N THR A 541 -32.90 20.81 22.87
CA THR A 541 -31.96 21.78 22.30
C THR A 541 -32.17 21.96 20.80
N GLN A 542 -33.10 22.83 20.39
CA GLN A 542 -32.90 23.74 19.26
C GLN A 542 -34.01 24.80 19.18
N SER A 543 -33.58 26.06 19.10
CA SER A 543 -34.37 27.26 18.96
C SER A 543 -35.26 27.25 17.71
N GLU A 544 -36.40 27.92 17.84
CA GLU A 544 -37.35 28.23 16.78
C GLU A 544 -36.67 28.81 15.53
N ASP A 545 -36.52 28.02 14.47
CA ASP A 545 -36.76 28.44 13.09
C ASP A 545 -36.78 27.23 12.12
N GLU A 546 -37.79 27.23 11.24
CA GLU A 546 -37.99 26.39 10.05
C GLU A 546 -38.21 24.85 10.16
N LYS A 547 -39.50 24.48 10.21
CA LYS A 547 -40.20 23.33 9.58
C LYS A 547 -39.36 22.19 8.94
N GLN A 548 -38.58 21.47 9.73
CA GLN A 548 -38.32 20.04 9.51
C GLN A 548 -38.89 19.26 10.70
N PRO A 549 -39.57 18.11 10.50
CA PRO A 549 -40.02 17.31 11.62
C PRO A 549 -38.79 16.84 12.41
N ALA A 550 -38.74 17.19 13.70
CA ALA A 550 -37.66 16.81 14.60
C ALA A 550 -37.36 15.31 14.50
N ILE A 551 -36.08 14.94 14.62
CA ILE A 551 -35.63 13.54 14.44
C ILE A 551 -36.36 12.60 15.41
N GLY A 552 -36.63 13.07 16.65
CA GLY A 552 -37.44 12.34 17.63
C GLY A 552 -38.85 12.00 17.16
N ASP A 553 -39.50 12.95 16.47
CA ASP A 553 -40.81 12.78 15.85
C ASP A 553 -40.79 11.69 14.78
N GLN A 554 -39.73 11.65 13.97
CA GLN A 554 -39.54 10.64 12.93
C GLN A 554 -39.26 9.25 13.51
N ILE A 555 -38.51 9.18 14.61
CA ILE A 555 -38.26 7.94 15.37
C ILE A 555 -39.59 7.39 15.89
N SER A 556 -40.39 8.20 16.60
CA SER A 556 -41.69 7.78 17.15
C SER A 556 -42.66 7.32 16.05
N LYS A 557 -42.74 8.08 14.93
CA LYS A 557 -43.57 7.71 13.77
C LYS A 557 -43.11 6.39 13.14
N THR A 558 -41.81 6.18 13.01
CA THR A 558 -41.23 4.95 12.44
C THR A 558 -41.43 3.75 13.35
N ALA A 559 -41.21 3.90 14.65
CA ALA A 559 -41.47 2.87 15.65
C ALA A 559 -42.95 2.48 15.70
N THR A 560 -43.86 3.46 15.66
CA THR A 560 -45.31 3.21 15.57
C THR A 560 -45.67 2.43 14.31
N ALA A 561 -45.03 2.74 13.17
CA ALA A 561 -45.26 2.01 11.93
C ALA A 561 -44.76 0.55 12.01
N ILE A 562 -43.61 0.30 12.67
CA ILE A 562 -43.11 -1.05 12.94
C ILE A 562 -44.13 -1.83 13.77
N MET A 563 -44.64 -1.26 14.87
CA MET A 563 -45.65 -1.91 15.71
C MET A 563 -46.91 -2.27 14.91
N ARG A 564 -47.39 -1.38 14.06
CA ARG A 564 -48.54 -1.66 13.17
C ARG A 564 -48.27 -2.80 12.20
N LEU A 565 -47.09 -2.86 11.60
CA LEU A 565 -46.70 -3.93 10.68
C LEU A 565 -46.59 -5.28 11.39
N CYS A 566 -46.04 -5.30 12.62
CA CYS A 566 -46.01 -6.49 13.46
C CYS A 566 -47.44 -6.96 13.83
N HIS A 567 -48.32 -6.07 14.28
CA HIS A 567 -49.70 -6.47 14.61
C HIS A 567 -50.52 -6.91 13.39
N ALA A 568 -50.29 -6.31 12.23
CA ALA A 568 -50.94 -6.71 10.97
C ALA A 568 -50.50 -8.10 10.49
N SER A 569 -49.26 -8.52 10.79
CA SER A 569 -48.78 -9.87 10.51
C SER A 569 -49.38 -10.92 11.45
N TYR A 570 -49.72 -10.56 12.70
CA TYR A 570 -50.41 -11.44 13.65
C TYR A 570 -51.89 -11.71 13.37
N SER A 571 -52.54 -10.88 12.55
CA SER A 571 -53.98 -10.94 12.29
C SER A 571 -54.34 -11.67 10.99
N ARG A 572 -53.34 -12.25 10.31
CA ARG A 572 -53.47 -13.12 9.14
C ARG A 572 -53.07 -14.55 9.52
#